data_AF-A0AAC9Y8J4-F1
#
_entry.id   AF-A0AAC9Y8J4-F1
#
_cell.length_a   1.000
_cell.length_b   1.000
_cell.length_c   1.000
_cell.angle_alpha   90.00
_cell.angle_beta   90.00
_cell.angle_gamma   90.00
#
_symmetry.space_group_name_H-M   'P 1'
#
loop_
_entity.id
_entity.type
_entity.pdbx_description
1 polymer ?
#
loop_
_entity_poly.entity_id
_entity_poly.type
_entity_poly.pdbx_seq_one_letter_code
_entity_poly.pdbx_strand_id
1 'polypeptide(L)'
;MNFADMLGYADIAQLSRIADVYQCECNGHSKNELIQSILSKVGSREVFEAQVGSMRLEDLRFINSLLFDKRELFSLEELIARVQSSKLQDDEASVGGRIAETKRPLADSVPKNRRKGKAQSVPESGPREIISRFKQQGWLFNGISGPERYLFQIPKDLKVKFRDTLRRRFRESLIYAGEPSVYRDEQELLGEDVHALLSYVRHHEVPLTRDGYMHRRTVMQIMESFGVQEEPPAKAAFRFGYGRRFREYPERFSLVYDYCFYNKWIVEEEDVLVLSERGAEALLDRRAAAAEQLYRFWLRLYKGAVPNLLSLAHWIDDLADRWVTADSLRAVLLPFIKPYYYDTADAVMDKRILMMLLHLGMLRIGEDEKLGTVVKMTKLGSAVVAGVHVEHQDVLHVEAGGGAVL
;
A
#
# COMPACT_ATOMS: atom_id res chain seq x y z
N MET A 1 -7.71 18.28 -14.88
CA MET A 1 -8.13 18.57 -16.28
C MET A 1 -8.06 17.31 -17.12
N ASN A 2 -8.70 17.29 -18.29
CA ASN A 2 -8.66 16.16 -19.22
C ASN A 2 -7.45 16.26 -20.16
N PHE A 3 -7.17 15.18 -20.90
CA PHE A 3 -6.00 15.08 -21.76
C PHE A 3 -6.01 16.13 -22.88
N ALA A 4 -7.18 16.38 -23.48
CA ALA A 4 -7.35 17.41 -24.49
C ALA A 4 -6.97 18.81 -23.98
N ASP A 5 -7.39 19.16 -22.77
CA ASP A 5 -7.04 20.44 -22.14
C ASP A 5 -5.52 20.55 -21.99
N MET A 6 -4.87 19.50 -21.49
CA MET A 6 -3.42 19.46 -21.25
C MET A 6 -2.61 19.62 -22.52
N LEU A 7 -3.03 18.97 -23.61
CA LEU A 7 -2.40 19.14 -24.92
C LEU A 7 -2.53 20.59 -25.43
N GLY A 8 -3.64 21.26 -25.12
CA GLY A 8 -3.85 22.68 -25.40
C GLY A 8 -2.82 23.60 -24.73
N TYR A 9 -2.40 23.28 -23.50
CA TYR A 9 -1.40 24.07 -22.76
C TYR A 9 0.06 23.65 -23.03
N ALA A 10 0.29 22.45 -23.55
CA ALA A 10 1.63 21.97 -23.88
C ALA A 10 2.29 22.80 -24.99
N ASP A 11 3.63 22.92 -24.94
CA ASP A 11 4.43 23.53 -26.01
C ASP A 11 4.59 22.57 -27.20
N ILE A 12 4.96 23.11 -28.36
CA ILE A 12 5.13 22.32 -29.59
C ILE A 12 6.19 21.24 -29.39
N ALA A 13 7.27 21.51 -28.65
CA ALA A 13 8.33 20.54 -28.43
C ALA A 13 7.85 19.32 -27.63
N GLN A 14 6.98 19.51 -26.63
CA GLN A 14 6.34 18.45 -25.89
C GLN A 14 5.36 17.68 -26.77
N LEU A 15 4.55 18.38 -27.56
CA LEU A 15 3.60 17.75 -28.48
C LEU A 15 4.31 16.90 -29.55
N SER A 16 5.39 17.39 -30.15
CA SER A 16 6.19 16.62 -31.11
C SER A 16 6.75 15.35 -30.48
N ARG A 17 7.31 15.42 -29.27
CA ARG A 17 7.79 14.22 -28.56
C ARG A 17 6.68 13.20 -28.30
N ILE A 18 5.47 13.65 -27.95
CA ILE A 18 4.32 12.77 -27.77
C ILE A 18 3.93 12.14 -29.11
N ALA A 19 3.80 12.94 -30.16
CA ALA A 19 3.49 12.46 -31.50
C ALA A 19 4.50 11.40 -32.00
N ASP A 20 5.80 11.60 -31.75
CA ASP A 20 6.86 10.66 -32.12
C ASP A 20 6.70 9.31 -31.40
N VAL A 21 6.38 9.32 -30.10
CA VAL A 21 6.16 8.10 -29.30
C VAL A 21 4.99 7.27 -29.84
N TYR A 22 3.91 7.92 -30.28
CA TYR A 22 2.75 7.24 -30.84
C TYR A 22 2.84 7.03 -32.36
N GLN A 23 3.95 7.43 -32.98
CA GLN A 23 4.17 7.38 -34.44
C GLN A 23 3.01 8.03 -35.21
N CYS A 24 2.61 9.21 -34.76
CA CYS A 24 1.54 9.98 -35.39
C CYS A 24 1.98 10.50 -36.76
N GLU A 25 1.14 10.31 -37.78
CA GLU A 25 1.32 10.94 -39.09
C GLU A 25 0.79 12.36 -39.01
N CYS A 26 1.68 13.36 -38.89
CA CYS A 26 1.31 14.77 -38.82
C CYS A 26 2.46 15.69 -39.22
N ASN A 27 2.12 16.89 -39.71
CA ASN A 27 3.10 17.94 -39.97
C ASN A 27 3.54 18.60 -38.65
N GLY A 28 4.81 18.40 -38.27
CA GLY A 28 5.37 18.79 -36.96
C GLY A 28 5.41 20.30 -36.66
N HIS A 29 4.93 21.16 -37.56
CA HIS A 29 4.92 22.61 -37.42
C HIS A 29 3.56 23.18 -36.97
N SER A 30 2.46 22.43 -37.07
CA SER A 30 1.13 22.90 -36.66
C SER A 30 0.74 22.32 -35.30
N LYS A 31 0.62 23.20 -34.29
CA LYS A 31 0.19 22.81 -32.95
C LYS A 31 -1.17 22.10 -32.97
N ASN A 32 -2.13 22.64 -33.72
CA ASN A 32 -3.47 22.05 -33.80
C ASN A 32 -3.46 20.67 -34.46
N GLU A 33 -2.66 20.49 -35.51
CA GLU A 33 -2.52 19.20 -36.21
C GLU A 33 -1.89 18.13 -35.32
N LEU A 34 -0.84 18.50 -34.56
CA LEU A 34 -0.23 17.65 -33.55
C LEU A 34 -1.25 17.20 -32.49
N ILE A 35 -2.01 18.15 -31.93
CA ILE A 35 -3.02 17.86 -30.91
C ILE A 35 -4.08 16.88 -31.46
N GLN A 36 -4.61 17.13 -32.65
CA GLN A 36 -5.64 16.28 -33.26
C GLN A 36 -5.12 14.87 -33.55
N SER A 37 -3.91 14.75 -34.10
CA SER A 37 -3.29 13.45 -34.40
C SER A 37 -3.03 12.64 -33.12
N ILE A 38 -2.50 13.29 -32.07
CA ILE A 38 -2.30 12.67 -30.75
C ILE A 38 -3.64 12.23 -30.14
N LEU A 39 -4.67 13.09 -30.13
CA LEU A 39 -5.97 12.75 -29.56
C LEU A 39 -6.62 11.56 -30.28
N SER A 40 -6.55 11.53 -31.62
CA SER A 40 -7.05 10.41 -32.41
C SER A 40 -6.33 9.10 -32.08
N LYS A 41 -4.99 9.13 -32.04
CA LYS A 41 -4.17 7.93 -31.83
C LYS A 41 -4.24 7.42 -30.39
N VAL A 42 -4.07 8.29 -29.39
CA VAL A 42 -4.14 7.94 -27.96
C VAL A 42 -5.57 7.66 -27.51
N GLY A 43 -6.55 8.27 -28.16
CA GLY A 43 -7.98 7.99 -27.97
C GLY A 43 -8.33 6.55 -28.29
N SER A 44 -7.69 5.94 -29.29
CA SER A 44 -7.87 4.53 -29.64
C SER A 44 -7.63 3.62 -28.43
N ARG A 45 -8.56 2.68 -28.24
CA ARG A 45 -8.49 1.67 -27.19
C ARG A 45 -7.33 0.72 -27.42
N GLU A 46 -7.18 0.21 -28.64
CA GLU A 46 -6.14 -0.76 -29.01
C GLU A 46 -4.73 -0.20 -28.81
N VAL A 47 -4.50 1.05 -29.24
CA VAL A 47 -3.18 1.70 -29.09
C VAL A 47 -2.83 1.89 -27.61
N PHE A 48 -3.80 2.33 -26.81
CA PHE A 48 -3.59 2.54 -25.38
C PHE A 48 -3.33 1.21 -24.65
N GLU A 49 -4.08 0.16 -24.98
CA GLU A 49 -3.89 -1.17 -24.43
C GLU A 49 -2.53 -1.77 -24.79
N ALA A 50 -2.10 -1.61 -26.04
CA ALA A 50 -0.77 -2.02 -26.49
C ALA A 50 0.34 -1.30 -25.71
N GLN A 51 0.18 0.02 -25.48
CA GLN A 51 1.12 0.80 -24.67
C GLN A 51 1.18 0.30 -23.23
N VAL A 52 0.03 0.11 -22.57
CA VAL A 52 -0.04 -0.46 -21.21
C VAL A 52 0.56 -1.87 -21.16
N GLY A 53 0.31 -2.68 -22.18
CA GLY A 53 0.86 -4.04 -22.31
C GLY A 53 2.38 -4.07 -22.43
N SER A 54 2.96 -3.07 -23.10
CA SER A 54 4.40 -2.96 -23.35
C SER A 54 5.19 -2.31 -22.20
N MET A 55 4.52 -1.79 -21.16
CA MET A 55 5.20 -1.15 -20.04
C MET A 55 6.05 -2.13 -19.23
N ARG A 56 7.18 -1.62 -18.75
CA ARG A 56 7.98 -2.32 -17.74
C ARG A 56 7.21 -2.37 -16.42
N LEU A 57 7.52 -3.37 -15.59
CA LEU A 57 6.90 -3.51 -14.28
C LEU A 57 7.11 -2.27 -13.39
N GLU A 58 8.29 -1.65 -13.44
CA GLU A 58 8.57 -0.40 -12.71
C GLU A 58 7.64 0.74 -13.13
N ASP A 59 7.38 0.86 -14.44
CA ASP A 59 6.51 1.88 -15.01
C ASP A 59 5.06 1.63 -14.56
N LEU A 60 4.60 0.37 -14.59
CA LEU A 60 3.28 -0.05 -14.08
C LEU A 60 3.12 0.21 -12.58
N ARG A 61 4.14 -0.04 -11.77
CA ARG A 61 4.11 0.22 -10.32
C ARG A 61 4.08 1.72 -10.02
N PHE A 62 4.88 2.51 -10.75
CA PHE A 62 4.88 3.95 -10.61
C PHE A 62 3.50 4.55 -10.94
N ILE A 63 2.91 4.20 -12.09
CA ILE A 63 1.57 4.71 -12.42
C ILE A 63 0.54 4.23 -11.42
N ASN A 64 0.60 2.96 -10.97
CA ASN A 64 -0.31 2.42 -9.97
C ASN A 64 -0.28 3.19 -8.64
N SER A 65 0.86 3.75 -8.26
CA SER A 65 0.96 4.61 -7.09
C SER A 65 0.15 5.91 -7.23
N LEU A 66 -0.20 6.33 -8.45
CA LEU A 66 -0.87 7.61 -8.76
C LEU A 66 -2.35 7.45 -9.15
N LEU A 67 -2.78 6.26 -9.57
CA LEU A 67 -4.12 6.01 -10.15
C LEU A 67 -5.28 6.26 -9.19
N PHE A 68 -5.07 5.98 -7.91
CA PHE A 68 -6.09 6.11 -6.86
C PHE A 68 -5.86 7.35 -5.96
N ASP A 69 -4.84 8.15 -6.26
CA ASP A 69 -4.64 9.43 -5.57
C ASP A 69 -5.66 10.45 -6.09
N LYS A 70 -6.43 11.04 -5.17
CA LYS A 70 -7.39 12.11 -5.46
C LYS A 70 -6.71 13.40 -5.91
N ARG A 71 -5.46 13.63 -5.49
CA ARG A 71 -4.69 14.81 -5.88
C ARG A 71 -4.30 14.69 -7.36
N GLU A 72 -4.33 15.85 -7.99
CA GLU A 72 -3.98 15.99 -9.40
C GLU A 72 -2.59 16.57 -9.59
N LEU A 73 -2.07 17.27 -8.58
CA LEU A 73 -0.79 17.97 -8.65
C LEU A 73 0.23 17.28 -7.73
N PHE A 74 1.44 17.08 -8.26
CA PHE A 74 2.54 16.40 -7.57
C PHE A 74 3.83 17.20 -7.73
N SER A 75 4.63 17.30 -6.67
CA SER A 75 5.98 17.88 -6.78
C SER A 75 6.95 16.89 -7.44
N LEU A 76 8.09 17.39 -7.96
CA LEU A 76 9.13 16.51 -8.49
C LEU A 76 9.67 15.54 -7.43
N GLU A 77 9.86 16.03 -6.20
CA GLU A 77 10.37 15.24 -5.07
C GLU A 77 9.42 14.11 -4.71
N GLU A 78 8.11 14.38 -4.71
CA GLU A 78 7.10 13.36 -4.48
C GLU A 78 7.11 12.29 -5.57
N LEU A 79 7.19 12.69 -6.85
CA LEU A 79 7.28 11.72 -7.94
C LEU A 79 8.56 10.88 -7.85
N ILE A 80 9.70 11.48 -7.49
CA ILE A 80 10.96 10.75 -7.27
C ILE A 80 10.81 9.73 -6.13
N ALA A 81 10.21 10.13 -5.00
CA ALA A 81 9.96 9.24 -3.87
C ALA A 81 9.02 8.08 -4.26
N ARG A 82 7.99 8.34 -5.07
CA ARG A 82 7.09 7.29 -5.60
C ARG A 82 7.79 6.34 -6.55
N VAL A 83 8.66 6.83 -7.42
CA VAL A 83 9.47 5.96 -8.30
C VAL A 83 10.42 5.10 -7.48
N GLN A 84 11.14 5.68 -6.50
CA GLN A 84 12.03 4.93 -5.63
C GLN A 84 11.30 3.86 -4.80
N SER A 85 10.14 4.21 -4.25
CA SER A 85 9.28 3.24 -3.54
C SER A 85 8.64 2.21 -4.47
N SER A 86 8.63 2.41 -5.78
CA SER A 86 8.13 1.44 -6.77
C SER A 86 9.18 0.42 -7.21
N LYS A 87 10.46 0.78 -7.26
CA LYS A 87 11.56 -0.11 -7.66
C LYS A 87 11.73 -1.26 -6.67
N LEU A 88 11.55 -2.52 -7.08
CA LEU A 88 12.07 -3.65 -6.29
C LEU A 88 13.58 -3.44 -6.19
N GLN A 89 14.14 -3.52 -4.99
CA GLN A 89 15.55 -3.86 -4.92
C GLN A 89 15.61 -5.30 -5.43
N ASP A 90 16.27 -5.52 -6.56
CA ASP A 90 16.73 -6.86 -6.89
C ASP A 90 17.59 -7.31 -5.69
N ASP A 91 17.28 -8.48 -5.14
CA ASP A 91 17.87 -9.01 -3.92
C ASP A 91 19.41 -8.95 -3.94
N GLU A 92 19.99 -7.88 -3.38
CA GLU A 92 21.35 -7.91 -2.87
C GLU A 92 21.32 -8.18 -1.37
N ALA A 93 21.71 -9.42 -1.07
CA ALA A 93 22.11 -9.95 0.23
C ALA A 93 21.00 -10.41 1.18
N SER A 94 20.74 -11.72 1.13
CA SER A 94 21.14 -12.63 2.22
C SER A 94 21.96 -11.97 3.35
N VAL A 95 21.29 -11.32 4.30
CA VAL A 95 21.84 -11.03 5.64
C VAL A 95 21.10 -11.90 6.65
N GLY A 96 21.17 -13.21 6.40
CA GLY A 96 20.90 -14.25 7.37
C GLY A 96 22.13 -15.14 7.44
N GLY A 97 22.87 -15.06 8.54
CA GLY A 97 23.90 -16.05 8.89
C GLY A 97 25.35 -15.60 8.73
N ARG A 98 25.84 -14.78 9.69
CA ARG A 98 27.19 -14.96 10.20
C ARG A 98 27.14 -15.03 11.72
N ILE A 99 27.05 -16.25 12.21
CA ILE A 99 27.42 -16.61 13.58
C ILE A 99 28.88 -16.20 13.77
N ALA A 100 29.12 -15.56 14.91
CA ALA A 100 30.43 -15.13 15.35
C ALA A 100 31.35 -16.32 15.59
N GLU A 101 32.45 -16.41 14.85
CA GLU A 101 33.64 -17.16 15.27
C GLU A 101 34.91 -16.33 15.02
N THR A 102 35.44 -15.86 16.14
CA THR A 102 36.83 -15.93 16.62
C THR A 102 38.02 -15.46 15.75
N LYS A 103 38.91 -14.73 16.42
CA LYS A 103 40.09 -13.96 15.99
C LYS A 103 41.25 -14.77 15.35
N ARG A 104 41.78 -14.25 14.21
CA ARG A 104 43.21 -14.02 13.77
C ARG A 104 44.27 -15.17 13.81
N PRO A 105 45.42 -15.11 13.08
CA PRO A 105 46.08 -13.96 12.41
C PRO A 105 46.62 -14.16 10.96
N LEU A 106 47.28 -13.10 10.47
CA LEU A 106 47.86 -12.77 9.15
C LEU A 106 48.90 -13.76 8.56
N ALA A 107 49.01 -13.82 7.21
CA ALA A 107 50.21 -13.42 6.45
C ALA A 107 50.08 -13.65 4.91
N ASP A 108 50.54 -12.65 4.15
CA ASP A 108 51.24 -12.64 2.85
C ASP A 108 50.68 -13.15 1.50
N SER A 109 50.69 -12.19 0.54
CA SER A 109 51.33 -12.24 -0.79
C SER A 109 50.47 -12.23 -2.09
N VAL A 110 50.55 -11.06 -2.76
CA VAL A 110 50.84 -10.82 -4.20
C VAL A 110 49.70 -10.98 -5.25
N PRO A 111 49.64 -10.10 -6.28
CA PRO A 111 48.42 -9.77 -7.03
C PRO A 111 48.35 -10.47 -8.40
N LYS A 112 47.15 -10.75 -8.90
CA LYS A 112 46.94 -11.11 -10.31
C LYS A 112 45.69 -10.50 -10.92
N ASN A 113 45.96 -9.61 -11.89
CA ASN A 113 45.11 -9.20 -13.00
C ASN A 113 44.20 -10.33 -13.50
N ARG A 114 42.88 -10.12 -13.45
CA ARG A 114 41.92 -10.73 -14.38
C ARG A 114 40.94 -9.67 -14.86
N ARG A 115 41.17 -9.20 -16.09
CA ARG A 115 40.19 -8.49 -16.91
C ARG A 115 38.90 -9.32 -16.94
N LYS A 116 37.85 -8.85 -16.25
CA LYS A 116 36.49 -9.35 -16.41
C LYS A 116 35.83 -8.52 -17.51
N GLY A 117 35.43 -9.20 -18.59
CA GLY A 117 34.67 -8.61 -19.67
C GLY A 117 33.40 -7.96 -19.12
N LYS A 118 33.13 -6.73 -19.58
CA LYS A 118 31.87 -6.03 -19.33
C LYS A 118 30.74 -6.86 -19.94
N ALA A 119 30.01 -7.60 -19.11
CA ALA A 119 28.62 -7.87 -19.40
C ALA A 119 27.93 -6.49 -19.41
N GLN A 120 27.32 -6.13 -20.54
CA GLN A 120 26.54 -4.90 -20.67
C GLN A 120 25.36 -4.98 -19.70
N SER A 121 25.47 -4.32 -18.56
CA SER A 121 24.33 -3.98 -17.73
C SER A 121 23.45 -3.02 -18.52
N VAL A 122 22.20 -3.38 -18.77
CA VAL A 122 21.16 -2.44 -19.21
C VAL A 122 21.19 -1.27 -18.21
N PRO A 123 21.29 0.01 -18.64
CA PRO A 123 21.39 1.12 -17.70
C PRO A 123 20.19 1.09 -16.76
N GLU A 124 20.44 1.01 -15.46
CA GLU A 124 19.39 1.22 -14.46
C GLU A 124 18.77 2.59 -14.71
N SER A 125 17.49 2.59 -15.07
CA SER A 125 16.79 3.82 -15.42
C SER A 125 16.59 4.65 -14.16
N GLY A 126 17.22 5.82 -14.08
CA GLY A 126 17.14 6.68 -12.90
C GLY A 126 15.70 7.18 -12.66
N PRO A 127 15.31 7.57 -11.43
CA PRO A 127 13.95 8.04 -11.15
C PRO A 127 13.46 9.17 -12.07
N ARG A 128 14.37 10.08 -12.44
CA ARG A 128 14.09 11.19 -13.38
C ARG A 128 13.82 10.71 -14.80
N GLU A 129 14.38 9.59 -15.21
CA GLU A 129 14.18 9.04 -16.55
C GLU A 129 12.79 8.41 -16.69
N ILE A 130 12.29 7.72 -15.66
CA ILE A 130 10.90 7.25 -15.60
C ILE A 130 9.94 8.43 -15.72
N ILE A 131 10.16 9.49 -14.94
CA ILE A 131 9.34 10.72 -15.02
C ILE A 131 9.42 11.33 -16.43
N SER A 132 10.61 11.43 -17.01
CA SER A 132 10.81 11.95 -18.36
C SER A 132 10.04 11.12 -19.42
N ARG A 133 10.05 9.80 -19.30
CA ARG A 133 9.32 8.90 -20.20
C ARG A 133 7.82 9.11 -20.12
N PHE A 134 7.28 9.23 -18.90
CA PHE A 134 5.85 9.52 -18.71
C PHE A 134 5.45 10.86 -19.31
N LYS A 135 6.35 11.86 -19.29
CA LYS A 135 6.14 13.13 -20.01
C LYS A 135 6.16 12.96 -21.52
N GLN A 136 7.11 12.19 -22.04
CA GLN A 136 7.22 11.91 -23.48
C GLN A 136 6.02 11.11 -23.99
N GLN A 137 5.45 10.22 -23.19
CA GLN A 137 4.23 9.46 -23.51
C GLN A 137 2.95 10.29 -23.38
N GLY A 138 3.03 11.53 -22.90
CA GLY A 138 1.86 12.38 -22.69
C GLY A 138 0.97 11.91 -21.54
N TRP A 139 1.53 11.20 -20.55
CA TRP A 139 0.77 10.78 -19.35
C TRP A 139 1.00 11.71 -18.17
N LEU A 140 2.09 12.48 -18.20
CA LEU A 140 2.44 13.47 -17.18
C LEU A 140 2.73 14.82 -17.84
N PHE A 141 2.12 15.87 -17.32
CA PHE A 141 2.27 17.25 -17.79
C PHE A 141 2.80 18.14 -16.67
N ASN A 142 3.41 19.27 -17.03
CA ASN A 142 3.67 20.33 -16.05
C ASN A 142 2.34 21.06 -15.76
N GLY A 143 2.21 21.64 -14.57
CA GLY A 143 1.13 22.56 -14.25
C GLY A 143 1.18 23.82 -15.12
N ILE A 144 0.05 24.52 -15.20
CA ILE A 144 -0.19 25.51 -16.26
C ILE A 144 0.18 26.93 -15.80
N SER A 145 -0.06 27.28 -14.53
CA SER A 145 -0.03 28.68 -14.09
C SER A 145 0.51 28.89 -12.67
N GLY A 146 1.07 30.08 -12.44
CA GLY A 146 1.48 30.56 -11.13
C GLY A 146 2.50 29.64 -10.43
N PRO A 147 2.40 29.43 -9.11
CA PRO A 147 3.30 28.52 -8.38
C PRO A 147 3.16 27.05 -8.82
N GLU A 148 2.04 26.66 -9.44
CA GLU A 148 1.78 25.28 -9.89
C GLU A 148 2.57 24.89 -11.15
N ARG A 149 3.22 25.83 -11.84
CA ARG A 149 4.02 25.55 -13.05
C ARG A 149 5.15 24.53 -12.83
N TYR A 150 5.61 24.41 -11.58
CA TYR A 150 6.65 23.47 -11.17
C TYR A 150 6.10 22.13 -10.67
N LEU A 151 4.78 21.99 -10.62
CA LEU A 151 4.10 20.75 -10.27
C LEU A 151 3.81 19.94 -11.53
N PHE A 152 3.53 18.66 -11.33
CA PHE A 152 3.19 17.70 -12.36
C PHE A 152 1.76 17.24 -12.21
N GLN A 153 1.08 17.00 -13.33
CA GLN A 153 -0.31 16.53 -13.36
C GLN A 153 -0.52 15.39 -14.35
N ILE A 154 -1.34 14.43 -13.94
CA ILE A 154 -1.86 13.37 -14.82
C ILE A 154 -3.29 13.76 -15.23
N PRO A 155 -3.64 13.69 -16.52
CA PRO A 155 -5.00 13.94 -16.98
C PRO A 155 -6.02 12.98 -16.34
N LYS A 156 -7.18 13.51 -15.94
CA LYS A 156 -8.19 12.72 -15.18
C LYS A 156 -8.75 11.56 -16.01
N ASP A 157 -9.10 11.83 -17.26
CA ASP A 157 -9.57 10.87 -18.25
C ASP A 157 -8.52 9.78 -18.53
N LEU A 158 -7.23 10.11 -18.58
CA LEU A 158 -6.18 9.10 -18.67
C LEU A 158 -6.09 8.23 -17.41
N LYS A 159 -6.18 8.80 -16.19
CA LYS A 159 -6.24 7.99 -14.95
C LYS A 159 -7.37 6.98 -15.01
N VAL A 160 -8.56 7.39 -15.46
CA VAL A 160 -9.72 6.49 -15.64
C VAL A 160 -9.40 5.40 -16.66
N LYS A 161 -8.94 5.78 -17.87
CA LYS A 161 -8.60 4.84 -18.95
C LYS A 161 -7.53 3.83 -18.53
N PHE A 162 -6.54 4.25 -17.74
CA PHE A 162 -5.54 3.38 -17.13
C PHE A 162 -6.16 2.35 -16.20
N ARG A 163 -7.01 2.79 -15.26
CA ARG A 163 -7.67 1.90 -14.32
C ARG A 163 -8.53 0.88 -15.06
N ASP A 164 -9.32 1.31 -16.04
CA ASP A 164 -10.19 0.41 -16.81
C ASP A 164 -9.38 -0.62 -17.61
N THR A 165 -8.27 -0.19 -18.22
CA THR A 165 -7.39 -1.07 -18.99
C THR A 165 -6.74 -2.13 -18.10
N LEU A 166 -6.17 -1.72 -16.96
CA LEU A 166 -5.56 -2.64 -16.00
C LEU A 166 -6.60 -3.56 -15.36
N ARG A 167 -7.77 -3.02 -14.97
CA ARG A 167 -8.88 -3.79 -14.43
C ARG A 167 -9.26 -4.93 -15.35
N ARG A 168 -9.46 -4.65 -16.65
CA ARG A 168 -9.81 -5.68 -17.63
C ARG A 168 -8.69 -6.72 -17.77
N ARG A 169 -7.43 -6.29 -17.88
CA ARG A 169 -6.27 -7.20 -17.97
C ARG A 169 -6.16 -8.11 -16.75
N PHE A 170 -6.36 -7.59 -15.55
CA PHE A 170 -6.37 -8.40 -14.34
C PHE A 170 -7.54 -9.38 -14.36
N ARG A 171 -8.76 -8.91 -14.66
CA ARG A 171 -9.96 -9.76 -14.74
C ARG A 171 -9.85 -10.91 -15.74
N GLU A 172 -9.13 -10.72 -16.84
CA GLU A 172 -8.84 -11.79 -17.82
C GLU A 172 -8.01 -12.94 -17.24
N SER A 173 -7.23 -12.68 -16.18
CA SER A 173 -6.41 -13.67 -15.48
C SER A 173 -7.05 -14.22 -14.20
N LEU A 174 -8.22 -13.70 -13.80
CA LEU A 174 -8.90 -14.09 -12.56
C LEU A 174 -9.78 -15.32 -12.75
N ILE A 175 -9.80 -16.17 -11.72
CA ILE A 175 -10.69 -17.33 -11.65
C ILE A 175 -11.79 -17.00 -10.65
N TYR A 176 -12.99 -16.82 -11.17
CA TYR A 176 -14.19 -16.56 -10.38
C TYR A 176 -14.88 -17.87 -9.97
N ALA A 177 -15.41 -17.88 -8.75
CA ALA A 177 -16.13 -18.99 -8.16
C ALA A 177 -17.60 -18.65 -7.91
N GLY A 178 -18.39 -19.69 -7.62
CA GLY A 178 -19.71 -19.52 -7.01
C GLY A 178 -19.60 -19.07 -5.56
N GLU A 179 -20.75 -18.92 -4.89
CA GLU A 179 -20.76 -18.72 -3.45
C GLU A 179 -20.33 -20.02 -2.74
N PRO A 180 -19.31 -19.98 -1.87
CA PRO A 180 -18.84 -21.16 -1.14
C PRO A 180 -19.87 -21.60 -0.10
N SER A 181 -19.82 -22.88 0.31
CA SER A 181 -20.74 -23.43 1.31
C SER A 181 -20.54 -22.82 2.70
N VAL A 182 -19.29 -22.46 3.03
CA VAL A 182 -18.91 -21.84 4.29
C VAL A 182 -17.94 -20.70 4.00
N TYR A 183 -18.19 -19.54 4.61
CA TYR A 183 -17.28 -18.41 4.60
C TYR A 183 -17.28 -17.69 5.94
N ARG A 184 -16.16 -17.02 6.21
CA ARG A 184 -15.95 -16.11 7.34
C ARG A 184 -16.25 -14.69 6.91
N ASP A 185 -17.08 -14.01 7.70
CA ASP A 185 -17.42 -12.60 7.58
C ASP A 185 -17.40 -12.01 9.00
N GLU A 186 -16.44 -11.11 9.25
CA GLU A 186 -16.26 -10.52 10.58
C GLU A 186 -17.05 -9.23 10.79
N GLN A 187 -17.69 -8.71 9.74
CA GLN A 187 -18.54 -7.51 9.83
C GLN A 187 -17.86 -6.39 10.64
N GLU A 188 -18.56 -5.77 11.59
CA GLU A 188 -18.03 -4.65 12.38
C GLU A 188 -17.37 -5.08 13.71
N LEU A 189 -17.05 -6.37 13.88
CA LEU A 189 -16.49 -6.90 15.15
C LEU A 189 -15.22 -6.16 15.61
N LEU A 190 -14.42 -5.59 14.70
CA LEU A 190 -13.19 -4.87 15.10
C LEU A 190 -13.49 -3.60 15.89
N GLY A 191 -14.57 -2.91 15.55
CA GLY A 191 -15.05 -1.78 16.35
C GLY A 191 -15.52 -2.24 17.73
N GLU A 192 -16.18 -3.40 17.81
CA GLU A 192 -16.59 -3.98 19.09
C GLU A 192 -15.39 -4.36 19.97
N ASP A 193 -14.32 -4.88 19.38
CA ASP A 193 -13.08 -5.22 20.10
C ASP A 193 -12.36 -3.99 20.65
N VAL A 194 -12.43 -2.85 19.95
CA VAL A 194 -11.98 -1.56 20.48
C VAL A 194 -12.76 -1.21 21.75
N HIS A 195 -14.09 -1.32 21.74
CA HIS A 195 -14.90 -1.09 22.94
C HIS A 195 -14.60 -2.10 24.05
N ALA A 196 -14.39 -3.36 23.70
CA ALA A 196 -14.04 -4.41 24.65
C ALA A 196 -12.72 -4.10 25.37
N LEU A 197 -11.69 -3.66 24.63
CA LEU A 197 -10.41 -3.23 25.21
C LEU A 197 -10.60 -2.03 26.15
N LEU A 198 -11.27 -0.95 25.70
CA LEU A 198 -11.50 0.24 26.54
C LEU A 198 -12.30 -0.10 27.80
N SER A 199 -13.32 -0.95 27.67
CA SER A 199 -14.12 -1.44 28.79
C SER A 199 -13.27 -2.26 29.76
N TYR A 200 -12.40 -3.15 29.25
CA TYR A 200 -11.52 -3.95 30.11
C TYR A 200 -10.58 -3.06 30.93
N VAL A 201 -9.91 -2.10 30.29
CA VAL A 201 -8.97 -1.17 30.95
C VAL A 201 -9.68 -0.28 31.98
N ARG A 202 -10.97 0.05 31.76
CA ARG A 202 -11.76 0.82 32.74
C ARG A 202 -11.97 0.07 34.07
N HIS A 203 -12.15 -1.25 34.00
CA HIS A 203 -12.61 -2.05 35.13
C HIS A 203 -11.49 -2.87 35.80
N HIS A 204 -10.31 -2.90 35.20
CA HIS A 204 -9.18 -3.69 35.69
C HIS A 204 -7.92 -2.83 35.74
N GLU A 205 -7.09 -3.07 36.75
CA GLU A 205 -5.72 -2.60 36.75
C GLU A 205 -4.92 -3.46 35.77
N VAL A 206 -4.33 -2.82 34.75
CA VAL A 206 -3.66 -3.51 33.65
C VAL A 206 -2.15 -3.27 33.74
N PRO A 207 -1.39 -4.17 34.41
CA PRO A 207 0.04 -3.98 34.56
C PRO A 207 0.78 -4.15 33.24
N LEU A 208 1.73 -3.26 33.00
CA LEU A 208 2.68 -3.26 31.90
C LEU A 208 4.05 -3.77 32.38
N THR A 209 4.78 -4.39 31.47
CA THR A 209 6.20 -4.68 31.67
C THR A 209 7.02 -3.39 31.65
N ARG A 210 8.29 -3.47 32.08
CA ARG A 210 9.24 -2.34 31.97
C ARG A 210 9.43 -1.80 30.54
N ASP A 211 9.13 -2.62 29.54
CA ASP A 211 9.19 -2.27 28.12
C ASP A 211 7.83 -1.75 27.59
N GLY A 212 6.85 -1.56 28.48
CA GLY A 212 5.54 -0.94 28.21
C GLY A 212 4.50 -1.83 27.54
N TYR A 213 4.69 -3.16 27.47
CA TYR A 213 3.68 -4.09 26.93
C TYR A 213 3.07 -4.98 28.02
N MET A 214 1.85 -5.44 27.80
CA MET A 214 1.10 -6.33 28.70
C MET A 214 1.67 -7.75 28.70
N HIS A 215 1.59 -8.41 29.85
CA HIS A 215 1.91 -9.83 29.94
C HIS A 215 0.93 -10.70 29.11
N ARG A 216 1.43 -11.84 28.59
CA ARG A 216 0.64 -12.76 27.76
C ARG A 216 -0.69 -13.17 28.40
N ARG A 217 -0.73 -13.37 29.72
CA ARG A 217 -1.96 -13.73 30.45
C ARG A 217 -3.02 -12.63 30.33
N THR A 218 -2.64 -11.38 30.54
CA THR A 218 -3.53 -10.22 30.44
C THR A 218 -4.05 -10.05 29.01
N VAL A 219 -3.17 -10.22 28.01
CA VAL A 219 -3.57 -10.19 26.59
C VAL A 219 -4.63 -11.26 26.30
N MET A 220 -4.42 -12.50 26.74
CA MET A 220 -5.40 -13.58 26.55
C MET A 220 -6.74 -13.28 27.27
N GLN A 221 -6.71 -12.75 28.49
CA GLN A 221 -7.92 -12.37 29.22
C GLN A 221 -8.73 -11.27 28.53
N ILE A 222 -8.06 -10.27 27.96
CA ILE A 222 -8.75 -9.24 27.16
C ILE A 222 -9.36 -9.89 25.91
N MET A 223 -8.60 -10.74 25.23
CA MET A 223 -9.05 -11.39 24.00
C MET A 223 -10.24 -12.32 24.20
N GLU A 224 -10.44 -12.90 25.38
CA GLU A 224 -11.66 -13.66 25.71
C GLU A 224 -12.95 -12.86 25.47
N SER A 225 -12.89 -11.53 25.52
CA SER A 225 -14.01 -10.62 25.23
C SER A 225 -14.11 -10.14 23.78
N PHE A 226 -13.13 -10.48 22.93
CA PHE A 226 -13.11 -10.08 21.52
C PHE A 226 -13.97 -11.00 20.66
N GLY A 227 -14.54 -10.45 19.60
CA GLY A 227 -15.32 -11.18 18.60
C GLY A 227 -14.49 -12.19 17.80
N VAL A 228 -13.16 -12.01 17.77
CA VAL A 228 -12.22 -12.91 17.10
C VAL A 228 -11.07 -13.26 18.02
N GLN A 229 -10.86 -14.55 18.21
CA GLN A 229 -9.72 -15.09 18.95
C GLN A 229 -8.50 -15.20 18.04
N GLU A 230 -7.34 -14.82 18.54
CA GLU A 230 -6.04 -15.03 17.90
C GLU A 230 -5.07 -15.70 18.88
N GLU A 231 -4.00 -16.28 18.36
CA GLU A 231 -2.92 -16.82 19.17
C GLU A 231 -1.83 -15.78 19.41
N PRO A 232 -1.42 -15.51 20.67
CA PRO A 232 -0.33 -14.58 20.93
C PRO A 232 0.99 -15.08 20.31
N PRO A 233 1.82 -14.18 19.75
CA PRO A 233 3.03 -14.56 19.03
C PRO A 233 3.94 -15.50 19.83
N ALA A 234 4.59 -16.42 19.12
CA ALA A 234 5.64 -17.26 19.71
C ALA A 234 6.85 -16.39 20.09
N LYS A 235 7.52 -16.70 21.21
CA LYS A 235 8.67 -15.91 21.72
C LYS A 235 9.83 -15.75 20.74
N ALA A 236 9.97 -16.66 19.77
CA ALA A 236 11.03 -16.66 18.76
C ALA A 236 10.57 -16.12 17.38
N ALA A 237 9.34 -15.60 17.27
CA ALA A 237 8.83 -15.09 16.00
C ALA A 237 9.47 -13.73 15.67
N PHE A 238 10.09 -13.62 14.49
CA PHE A 238 10.61 -12.35 13.97
C PHE A 238 9.46 -11.52 13.38
N ARG A 239 8.89 -10.62 14.18
CA ARG A 239 7.74 -9.76 13.81
C ARG A 239 8.11 -8.28 13.97
N PHE A 240 8.01 -7.49 12.89
CA PHE A 240 8.42 -6.08 12.90
C PHE A 240 7.61 -5.22 11.91
N GLY A 241 7.47 -3.93 12.23
CA GLY A 241 7.21 -2.86 11.26
C GLY A 241 5.77 -2.64 10.81
N TYR A 242 4.77 -3.26 11.44
CA TYR A 242 3.33 -3.06 11.16
C TYR A 242 2.57 -2.38 12.31
N GLY A 243 3.27 -1.63 13.15
CA GLY A 243 2.70 -0.96 14.32
C GLY A 243 3.64 -0.98 15.52
N ARG A 244 3.27 -0.26 16.58
CA ARG A 244 4.10 -0.11 17.79
C ARG A 244 4.17 -1.41 18.58
N ARG A 245 3.05 -2.11 18.73
CA ARG A 245 2.96 -3.37 19.50
C ARG A 245 2.74 -4.62 18.64
N PHE A 246 3.02 -4.52 17.35
CA PHE A 246 2.89 -5.63 16.41
C PHE A 246 3.81 -6.83 16.74
N ARG A 247 4.96 -6.56 17.37
CA ARG A 247 5.90 -7.59 17.78
C ARG A 247 5.39 -8.38 18.98
N GLU A 248 4.74 -7.70 19.93
CA GLU A 248 4.30 -8.27 21.20
C GLU A 248 2.90 -8.89 21.13
N TYR A 249 2.01 -8.34 20.30
CA TYR A 249 0.60 -8.75 20.24
C TYR A 249 0.22 -9.41 18.90
N PRO A 250 -0.88 -10.21 18.88
CA PRO A 250 -1.53 -10.66 17.65
C PRO A 250 -1.87 -9.55 16.65
N GLU A 251 -2.20 -9.89 15.42
CA GLU A 251 -2.34 -8.91 14.33
C GLU A 251 -3.51 -7.97 14.58
N ARG A 252 -4.70 -8.54 14.81
CA ARG A 252 -5.91 -7.78 15.09
C ARG A 252 -5.80 -7.04 16.42
N PHE A 253 -5.34 -7.72 17.48
CA PHE A 253 -5.14 -7.08 18.78
C PHE A 253 -4.17 -5.90 18.71
N SER A 254 -3.05 -6.05 18.00
CA SER A 254 -2.06 -4.97 17.85
C SER A 254 -2.65 -3.74 17.17
N LEU A 255 -3.49 -3.93 16.15
CA LEU A 255 -4.18 -2.83 15.47
C LEU A 255 -5.16 -2.12 16.42
N VAL A 256 -5.96 -2.88 17.17
CA VAL A 256 -6.90 -2.35 18.18
C VAL A 256 -6.16 -1.54 19.25
N TYR A 257 -5.08 -2.10 19.79
CA TYR A 257 -4.28 -1.45 20.82
C TYR A 257 -3.62 -0.16 20.32
N ASP A 258 -3.02 -0.20 19.12
CA ASP A 258 -2.42 0.97 18.52
C ASP A 258 -3.48 2.03 18.17
N TYR A 259 -4.66 1.64 17.69
CA TYR A 259 -5.77 2.56 17.44
C TYR A 259 -6.15 3.33 18.71
N CYS A 260 -6.36 2.63 19.83
CA CYS A 260 -6.68 3.27 21.11
C CYS A 260 -5.55 4.18 21.59
N PHE A 261 -4.29 3.77 21.43
CA PHE A 261 -3.13 4.55 21.88
C PHE A 261 -2.94 5.84 21.07
N TYR A 262 -2.99 5.75 19.73
CA TYR A 262 -2.79 6.93 18.88
C TYR A 262 -3.95 7.94 19.00
N ASN A 263 -5.16 7.48 19.34
CA ASN A 263 -6.28 8.36 19.68
C ASN A 263 -6.23 8.90 21.12
N LYS A 264 -5.19 8.55 21.89
CA LYS A 264 -5.00 8.93 23.30
C LYS A 264 -6.14 8.46 24.21
N TRP A 265 -6.78 7.35 23.87
CA TRP A 265 -7.84 6.74 24.70
C TRP A 265 -7.28 5.87 25.80
N ILE A 266 -6.14 5.23 25.54
CA ILE A 266 -5.32 4.56 26.55
C ILE A 266 -3.98 5.27 26.65
N VAL A 267 -3.43 5.30 27.86
CA VAL A 267 -2.14 5.90 28.18
C VAL A 267 -1.30 4.85 28.91
N GLU A 268 -0.04 4.72 28.49
CA GLU A 268 0.96 3.87 29.14
C GLU A 268 1.66 4.74 30.21
N GLU A 269 1.30 4.59 31.49
CA GLU A 269 1.89 5.31 32.62
C GLU A 269 2.83 4.38 33.40
N GLU A 270 4.13 4.66 33.42
CA GLU A 270 5.19 3.84 34.07
C GLU A 270 5.03 2.31 33.91
N ASP A 271 4.27 1.66 34.78
CA ASP A 271 4.02 0.23 34.84
C ASP A 271 2.54 -0.18 34.73
N VAL A 272 1.64 0.73 34.35
CA VAL A 272 0.20 0.48 34.21
C VAL A 272 -0.40 1.11 32.94
N LEU A 273 -1.37 0.43 32.35
CA LEU A 273 -2.18 0.95 31.25
C LEU A 273 -3.46 1.56 31.82
N VAL A 274 -3.70 2.84 31.53
CA VAL A 274 -4.81 3.61 32.09
C VAL A 274 -5.73 4.09 30.97
N LEU A 275 -7.04 4.11 31.25
CA LEU A 275 -8.03 4.74 30.38
C LEU A 275 -8.02 6.25 30.62
N SER A 276 -7.82 7.04 29.57
CA SER A 276 -7.87 8.51 29.67
C SER A 276 -9.31 9.03 29.72
N GLU A 277 -9.49 10.33 30.02
CA GLU A 277 -10.80 11.00 29.89
C GLU A 277 -11.37 10.86 28.47
N ARG A 278 -10.54 11.05 27.43
CA ARG A 278 -10.94 10.85 26.03
C ARG A 278 -11.33 9.41 25.74
N GLY A 279 -10.67 8.45 26.38
CA GLY A 279 -11.03 7.04 26.29
C GLY A 279 -12.37 6.73 26.95
N ALA A 280 -12.68 7.38 28.08
CA ALA A 280 -13.97 7.27 28.73
C ALA A 280 -15.11 7.86 27.89
N GLU A 281 -14.87 8.98 27.20
CA GLU A 281 -15.81 9.54 26.21
C GLU A 281 -16.01 8.61 25.01
N ALA A 282 -14.92 8.10 24.43
CA ALA A 282 -14.96 7.18 23.29
C ALA A 282 -15.67 5.86 23.63
N LEU A 283 -15.57 5.39 24.88
CA LEU A 283 -16.29 4.21 25.35
C LEU A 283 -17.82 4.40 25.29
N LEU A 284 -18.31 5.63 25.42
CA LEU A 284 -19.73 5.97 25.32
C LEU A 284 -20.21 6.19 23.87
N ASP A 285 -19.33 6.60 22.96
CA ASP A 285 -19.66 6.81 21.54
C ASP A 285 -19.23 5.63 20.66
N ARG A 286 -20.18 4.77 20.31
CA ARG A 286 -19.92 3.63 19.42
C ARG A 286 -19.42 3.99 18.02
N ARG A 287 -19.58 5.26 17.59
CA ARG A 287 -19.10 5.71 16.28
C ARG A 287 -17.61 6.03 16.28
N ALA A 288 -16.97 6.11 17.44
CA ALA A 288 -15.54 6.36 17.56
C ALA A 288 -14.68 5.24 16.95
N ALA A 289 -15.21 4.03 16.77
CA ALA A 289 -14.50 2.91 16.16
C ALA A 289 -15.18 2.40 14.89
N ALA A 290 -15.80 3.30 14.11
CA ALA A 290 -16.44 2.93 12.84
C ALA A 290 -15.41 2.37 11.83
N ALA A 291 -15.86 1.47 10.95
CA ALA A 291 -15.01 0.82 9.95
C ALA A 291 -14.19 1.80 9.10
N GLU A 292 -14.76 2.95 8.76
CA GLU A 292 -14.08 4.01 8.02
C GLU A 292 -12.83 4.55 8.75
N GLN A 293 -12.96 4.78 10.06
CA GLN A 293 -11.88 5.32 10.89
C GLN A 293 -10.78 4.28 11.12
N LEU A 294 -11.18 3.03 11.37
CA LEU A 294 -10.26 1.89 11.50
C LEU A 294 -9.49 1.61 10.21
N TYR A 295 -10.17 1.62 9.06
CA TYR A 295 -9.53 1.45 7.75
C TYR A 295 -8.54 2.58 7.46
N ARG A 296 -8.94 3.84 7.68
CA ARG A 296 -8.04 4.99 7.54
C ARG A 296 -6.81 4.86 8.44
N PHE A 297 -7.01 4.43 9.69
CA PHE A 297 -5.91 4.22 10.62
C PHE A 297 -4.98 3.10 10.18
N TRP A 298 -5.52 1.95 9.76
CA TRP A 298 -4.73 0.83 9.23
C TRP A 298 -3.88 1.25 8.03
N LEU A 299 -4.47 1.98 7.06
CA LEU A 299 -3.74 2.53 5.93
C LEU A 299 -2.55 3.39 6.38
N ARG A 300 -2.76 4.30 7.34
CA ARG A 300 -1.71 5.20 7.84
C ARG A 300 -0.63 4.44 8.62
N LEU A 301 -1.02 3.45 9.42
CA LEU A 301 -0.10 2.64 10.22
C LEU A 301 0.79 1.74 9.34
N TYR A 302 0.22 1.13 8.31
CA TYR A 302 0.92 0.12 7.49
C TYR A 302 1.65 0.72 6.29
N LYS A 303 1.39 1.98 5.93
CA LYS A 303 1.96 2.65 4.75
C LYS A 303 3.50 2.68 4.72
N GLY A 304 4.17 2.70 5.87
CA GLY A 304 5.63 2.58 5.92
C GLY A 304 6.13 1.23 5.40
N ALA A 305 5.39 0.16 5.69
CA ALA A 305 5.69 -1.21 5.28
C ALA A 305 5.19 -1.53 3.86
N VAL A 306 4.00 -1.05 3.53
CA VAL A 306 3.33 -1.28 2.23
C VAL A 306 2.93 0.07 1.62
N PRO A 307 3.85 0.77 0.92
CA PRO A 307 3.61 2.13 0.44
C PRO A 307 2.42 2.28 -0.51
N ASN A 308 2.07 1.23 -1.24
CA ASN A 308 0.96 1.18 -2.19
C ASN A 308 -0.30 0.49 -1.64
N LEU A 309 -0.44 0.37 -0.32
CA LEU A 309 -1.55 -0.33 0.33
C LEU A 309 -2.92 0.19 -0.10
N LEU A 310 -3.08 1.52 -0.22
CA LEU A 310 -4.31 2.14 -0.70
C LEU A 310 -4.67 1.65 -2.11
N SER A 311 -3.71 1.65 -3.04
CA SER A 311 -3.94 1.16 -4.40
C SER A 311 -4.29 -0.32 -4.42
N LEU A 312 -3.66 -1.13 -3.56
CA LEU A 312 -3.96 -2.56 -3.44
C LEU A 312 -5.38 -2.81 -2.91
N ALA A 313 -5.81 -2.06 -1.90
CA ALA A 313 -7.17 -2.16 -1.37
C ALA A 313 -8.22 -1.78 -2.43
N HIS A 314 -7.99 -0.72 -3.21
CA HIS A 314 -8.86 -0.39 -4.35
C HIS A 314 -8.88 -1.47 -5.43
N TRP A 315 -7.74 -2.11 -5.73
CA TRP A 315 -7.74 -3.23 -6.67
C TRP A 315 -8.50 -4.43 -6.14
N ILE A 316 -8.36 -4.76 -4.86
CA ILE A 316 -9.10 -5.87 -4.26
C ILE A 316 -10.61 -5.58 -4.29
N ASP A 317 -11.05 -4.35 -4.01
CA ASP A 317 -12.45 -3.92 -4.17
C ASP A 317 -12.96 -4.15 -5.61
N ASP A 318 -12.20 -3.67 -6.60
CA ASP A 318 -12.57 -3.78 -8.02
C ASP A 318 -12.57 -5.21 -8.56
N LEU A 319 -11.69 -6.07 -8.06
CA LEU A 319 -11.43 -7.41 -8.59
C LEU A 319 -12.20 -8.51 -7.86
N ALA A 320 -12.53 -8.29 -6.58
CA ALA A 320 -13.27 -9.21 -5.72
C ALA A 320 -14.74 -8.77 -5.50
N ASP A 321 -15.35 -8.10 -6.49
CA ASP A 321 -16.79 -7.78 -6.52
C ASP A 321 -17.68 -9.04 -6.46
N ARG A 322 -17.12 -10.16 -6.92
CA ARG A 322 -17.65 -11.52 -6.83
C ARG A 322 -16.60 -12.42 -6.17
N TRP A 323 -17.02 -13.62 -5.76
CA TRP A 323 -16.10 -14.62 -5.25
C TRP A 323 -15.02 -14.93 -6.27
N VAL A 324 -13.77 -14.69 -5.90
CA VAL A 324 -12.58 -14.89 -6.72
C VAL A 324 -11.57 -15.71 -5.94
N THR A 325 -10.83 -16.59 -6.60
CA THR A 325 -9.80 -17.39 -5.93
C THR A 325 -8.67 -16.50 -5.41
N ALA A 326 -8.22 -16.76 -4.19
CA ALA A 326 -7.08 -16.06 -3.60
C ALA A 326 -5.81 -16.24 -4.45
N ASP A 327 -5.62 -17.42 -5.07
CA ASP A 327 -4.51 -17.71 -5.97
C ASP A 327 -4.48 -16.82 -7.20
N SER A 328 -5.60 -16.69 -7.92
CA SER A 328 -5.64 -15.84 -9.12
C SER A 328 -5.49 -14.35 -8.77
N LEU A 329 -6.02 -13.93 -7.62
CA LEU A 329 -5.84 -12.58 -7.11
C LEU A 329 -4.38 -12.29 -6.72
N ARG A 330 -3.71 -13.25 -6.07
CA ARG A 330 -2.26 -13.19 -5.80
C ARG A 330 -1.47 -13.05 -7.10
N ALA A 331 -1.75 -13.87 -8.10
CA ALA A 331 -1.01 -13.86 -9.37
C ALA A 331 -0.99 -12.48 -10.04
N VAL A 332 -2.08 -11.71 -9.95
CA VAL A 332 -2.16 -10.38 -10.57
C VAL A 332 -1.66 -9.24 -9.67
N LEU A 333 -1.73 -9.38 -8.34
CA LEU A 333 -1.37 -8.31 -7.39
C LEU A 333 0.02 -8.42 -6.79
N LEU A 334 0.58 -9.63 -6.65
CA LEU A 334 1.95 -9.85 -6.16
C LEU A 334 3.02 -9.05 -6.93
N PRO A 335 2.93 -8.87 -8.26
CA PRO A 335 3.85 -8.01 -8.99
C PRO A 335 3.85 -6.55 -8.55
N PHE A 336 2.93 -6.09 -7.69
CA PHE A 336 2.91 -4.75 -7.11
C PHE A 336 3.33 -4.73 -5.64
N ILE A 337 3.58 -5.87 -5.02
CA ILE A 337 3.92 -5.98 -3.60
C ILE A 337 5.44 -6.12 -3.48
N LYS A 338 5.99 -5.54 -2.42
CA LYS A 338 7.39 -5.71 -2.02
C LYS A 338 7.45 -6.55 -0.74
N PRO A 339 8.42 -7.47 -0.61
CA PRO A 339 8.77 -8.03 0.67
C PRO A 339 9.12 -6.91 1.68
N TYR A 340 8.88 -7.17 2.95
CA TYR A 340 9.16 -6.22 4.02
C TYR A 340 9.70 -6.92 5.25
N TYR A 341 10.95 -6.59 5.62
CA TYR A 341 11.72 -7.33 6.61
C TYR A 341 11.71 -8.84 6.34
N TYR A 342 10.97 -9.60 7.15
CA TYR A 342 10.89 -11.07 7.08
C TYR A 342 9.61 -11.55 6.39
N ASP A 343 8.68 -10.65 6.06
CA ASP A 343 7.49 -11.00 5.28
C ASP A 343 7.84 -11.02 3.79
N THR A 344 7.64 -12.18 3.16
CA THR A 344 7.66 -12.31 1.69
C THR A 344 6.50 -11.53 1.08
N ALA A 345 6.52 -11.30 -0.24
CA ALA A 345 5.40 -10.65 -0.92
C ALA A 345 4.07 -11.40 -0.70
N ASP A 346 4.10 -12.73 -0.68
CA ASP A 346 2.95 -13.58 -0.33
C ASP A 346 2.48 -13.35 1.11
N ALA A 347 3.39 -13.31 2.09
CA ALA A 347 3.03 -13.05 3.48
C ALA A 347 2.42 -11.65 3.65
N VAL A 348 2.93 -10.64 2.94
CA VAL A 348 2.33 -9.30 2.90
C VAL A 348 0.93 -9.37 2.31
N MET A 349 0.75 -10.02 1.16
CA MET A 349 -0.56 -10.15 0.51
C MET A 349 -1.58 -10.85 1.41
N ASP A 350 -1.24 -12.03 1.93
CA ASP A 350 -2.20 -12.87 2.64
C ASP A 350 -2.48 -12.36 4.05
N LYS A 351 -1.44 -12.04 4.83
CA LYS A 351 -1.57 -11.69 6.25
C LYS A 351 -1.79 -10.20 6.45
N ARG A 352 -1.00 -9.37 5.77
CA ARG A 352 -1.01 -7.92 6.01
C ARG A 352 -2.08 -7.18 5.24
N ILE A 353 -2.62 -7.78 4.19
CA ILE A 353 -3.65 -7.18 3.33
C ILE A 353 -4.96 -7.97 3.42
N LEU A 354 -5.02 -9.21 2.93
CA LEU A 354 -6.29 -9.94 2.87
C LEU A 354 -6.87 -10.24 4.26
N MET A 355 -6.06 -10.77 5.18
CA MET A 355 -6.50 -11.04 6.55
C MET A 355 -6.87 -9.76 7.30
N MET A 356 -6.11 -8.67 7.12
CA MET A 356 -6.45 -7.38 7.73
C MET A 356 -7.75 -6.78 7.16
N LEU A 357 -7.99 -6.89 5.85
CA LEU A 357 -9.26 -6.48 5.24
C LEU A 357 -10.44 -7.33 5.75
N LEU A 358 -10.22 -8.63 6.00
CA LEU A 358 -11.21 -9.47 6.69
C LEU A 358 -11.46 -8.94 8.11
N HIS A 359 -10.40 -8.66 8.88
CA HIS A 359 -10.53 -8.11 10.23
C HIS A 359 -11.25 -6.76 10.28
N LEU A 360 -11.05 -5.92 9.27
CA LEU A 360 -11.75 -4.64 9.11
C LEU A 360 -13.22 -4.79 8.66
N GLY A 361 -13.72 -6.01 8.43
CA GLY A 361 -15.08 -6.25 7.95
C GLY A 361 -15.29 -6.01 6.46
N MET A 362 -14.19 -5.77 5.73
CA MET A 362 -14.21 -5.34 4.34
C MET A 362 -14.19 -6.53 3.39
N LEU A 363 -13.57 -7.63 3.78
CA LEU A 363 -13.43 -8.82 2.96
C LEU A 363 -14.09 -10.02 3.63
N ARG A 364 -14.63 -10.94 2.82
CA ARG A 364 -15.02 -12.29 3.24
C ARG A 364 -14.02 -13.29 2.68
N ILE A 365 -13.73 -14.32 3.46
CA ILE A 365 -12.87 -15.43 3.05
C ILE A 365 -13.65 -16.73 3.22
N GLY A 366 -13.79 -17.50 2.15
CA GLY A 366 -14.45 -18.80 2.16
C GLY A 366 -13.60 -19.87 1.51
N GLU A 367 -14.09 -21.11 1.56
CA GLU A 367 -13.42 -22.27 0.96
C GLU A 367 -14.34 -22.90 -0.09
N ASP A 368 -13.84 -23.01 -1.31
CA ASP A 368 -14.47 -23.76 -2.40
C ASP A 368 -13.83 -25.14 -2.51
N GLU A 369 -14.66 -26.19 -2.65
CA GLU A 369 -14.19 -27.59 -2.66
C GLU A 369 -13.17 -27.90 -3.75
N LYS A 370 -13.20 -27.17 -4.88
CA LYS A 370 -12.34 -27.43 -6.04
C LYS A 370 -11.29 -26.36 -6.24
N LEU A 371 -11.63 -25.11 -5.93
CA LEU A 371 -10.81 -23.94 -6.22
C LEU A 371 -10.03 -23.44 -5.00
N GLY A 372 -10.26 -24.03 -3.82
CA GLY A 372 -9.61 -23.65 -2.56
C GLY A 372 -10.13 -22.32 -2.03
N THR A 373 -9.24 -21.54 -1.40
CA THR A 373 -9.62 -20.29 -0.76
C THR A 373 -10.14 -19.27 -1.77
N VAL A 374 -11.34 -18.75 -1.51
CA VAL A 374 -12.00 -17.70 -2.29
C VAL A 374 -12.27 -16.48 -1.43
N VAL A 375 -12.21 -15.30 -2.03
CA VAL A 375 -12.43 -14.03 -1.34
C VAL A 375 -13.47 -13.18 -2.06
N LYS A 376 -14.15 -12.31 -1.32
CA LYS A 376 -15.13 -11.36 -1.85
C LYS A 376 -15.20 -10.11 -1.00
N MET A 377 -15.19 -8.93 -1.64
CA MET A 377 -15.39 -7.65 -0.98
C MET A 377 -16.84 -7.53 -0.47
N THR A 378 -17.00 -7.01 0.74
CA THR A 378 -18.32 -6.72 1.32
C THR A 378 -18.86 -5.39 0.80
N LYS A 379 -20.18 -5.19 0.89
CA LYS A 379 -20.79 -3.89 0.55
C LYS A 379 -20.24 -2.75 1.42
N LEU A 380 -19.98 -3.04 2.70
CA LEU A 380 -19.34 -2.11 3.62
C LEU A 380 -17.92 -1.78 3.15
N GLY A 381 -17.13 -2.80 2.81
CA GLY A 381 -15.78 -2.65 2.27
C GLY A 381 -15.74 -1.72 1.07
N SER A 382 -16.58 -1.97 0.06
CA SER A 382 -16.67 -1.12 -1.13
C SER A 382 -17.06 0.33 -0.80
N ALA A 383 -18.01 0.54 0.11
CA ALA A 383 -18.41 1.89 0.52
C ALA A 383 -17.28 2.64 1.24
N VAL A 384 -16.54 1.95 2.13
CA VAL A 384 -15.41 2.52 2.87
C VAL A 384 -14.23 2.83 1.95
N VAL A 385 -13.85 1.90 1.06
CA VAL A 385 -12.78 2.11 0.07
C VAL A 385 -13.07 3.30 -0.83
N ALA A 386 -14.32 3.48 -1.26
CA ALA A 386 -14.71 4.61 -2.09
C ALA A 386 -14.63 5.97 -1.36
N GLY A 387 -14.85 5.99 -0.04
CA GLY A 387 -14.92 7.21 0.77
C GLY A 387 -13.60 7.66 1.44
N VAL A 388 -12.67 6.74 1.68
CA VAL A 388 -11.44 7.01 2.45
C VAL A 388 -10.25 7.35 1.57
N HIS A 389 -9.52 8.38 1.97
CA HIS A 389 -8.28 8.81 1.33
C HIS A 389 -7.20 9.07 2.37
N VAL A 390 -5.97 8.70 2.04
CA VAL A 390 -4.77 8.92 2.84
C VAL A 390 -3.71 9.52 1.92
N GLU A 391 -3.20 10.70 2.28
CA GLU A 391 -2.19 11.39 1.48
C GLU A 391 -0.81 10.75 1.64
N HIS A 392 0.09 10.93 0.67
CA HIS A 392 1.45 10.38 0.74
C HIS A 392 2.28 10.91 1.92
N GLN A 393 1.98 12.09 2.46
CA GLN A 393 2.68 12.66 3.62
C GLN A 393 1.96 12.42 4.96
N ASP A 394 0.75 11.86 4.93
CA ASP A 394 0.02 11.54 6.17
C ASP A 394 0.68 10.34 6.86
N VAL A 395 1.40 10.62 7.94
CA VAL A 395 2.15 9.66 8.76
C VAL A 395 1.67 9.80 10.21
N LEU A 396 1.53 8.68 10.91
CA LEU A 396 1.23 8.69 12.34
C LEU A 396 2.45 9.16 13.12
N HIS A 397 2.29 10.24 13.88
CA HIS A 397 3.30 10.73 14.80
C HIS A 397 2.99 10.26 16.22
N VAL A 398 4.00 9.73 16.91
CA VAL A 398 3.96 9.59 18.36
C VAL A 398 4.47 10.91 18.92
N GLU A 399 3.59 11.72 19.51
CA GLU A 399 4.04 12.83 20.33
C GLU A 399 4.89 12.24 21.47
N ALA A 400 6.18 12.58 21.49
CA ALA A 400 7.02 12.28 22.64
C ALA A 400 6.39 13.01 23.83
N GLY A 401 5.76 12.24 24.73
CA GLY A 401 5.37 12.76 26.04
C GLY A 401 6.61 13.36 26.67
N GLY A 402 6.47 14.56 27.25
CA GLY A 402 7.56 15.30 27.86
C GLY A 402 8.24 14.50 28.97
N GLY A 403 9.22 13.69 28.59
CA GLY A 403 10.24 13.10 29.44
C GLY A 403 11.56 13.71 29.02
N ALA A 404 12.18 14.45 29.95
CA ALA A 404 13.42 15.15 29.71
C ALA A 404 14.48 14.22 29.07
N VAL A 405 15.04 14.68 27.96
CA VAL A 405 16.34 14.21 27.48
C VAL A 405 17.37 14.63 28.51
N LEU A 406 17.98 13.65 29.18
CA LEU A 406 19.36 13.71 29.65
C LEU A 406 20.07 12.40 29.30
#